data_AF-A0A382CIG7-F1
#
_entry.id   AF-A0A382CIG7-F1
#
_cell.length_a   1.000
_cell.length_b   1.000
_cell.length_c   1.000
_cell.angle_alpha   90.00
_cell.angle_beta   90.00
_cell.angle_gamma   90.00
#
_symmetry.space_group_name_H-M   'P 1'
#
loop_
_entity.id
_entity.type
_entity.pdbx_description
1 polymer ?
#
loop_
_entity_poly.entity_id
_entity_poly.type
_entity_poly.pdbx_seq_one_letter_code
_entity_poly.pdbx_strand_id
1 'polypeptide(L)'
;MAEVTEAGPRVLVPGLANLPPGVERYRIRGGAVTALLLSAGDTLEINDPEGCQPVEVTAFDREGRSDPGLLGVQNGAPAAGIVGILHGGGEDARRVADALAEQSVDISAARAIHGFGPDSPAGETLGLTAQADLVCVIGAPGAKMLAHEQ
;
A
#
# COMPACT_ATOMS: atom_id res chain seq x y z
N MET A 1 -20.53 20.55 -29.93
CA MET A 1 -19.58 19.59 -29.30
C MET A 1 -19.54 20.00 -27.83
N ALA A 2 -20.50 19.59 -26.99
CA ALA A 2 -20.58 18.30 -26.27
C ALA A 2 -19.30 18.06 -25.46
N GLU A 3 -19.27 17.98 -24.13
CA GLU A 3 -20.27 17.50 -23.17
C GLU A 3 -20.27 18.29 -21.85
N VAL A 4 -21.47 18.46 -21.29
CA VAL A 4 -21.72 19.01 -19.96
C VAL A 4 -21.93 17.79 -19.07
N THR A 5 -20.98 17.41 -18.21
CA THR A 5 -21.21 16.33 -17.25
C THR A 5 -21.84 16.93 -15.99
N GLU A 6 -23.14 16.70 -15.85
CA GLU A 6 -23.98 17.11 -14.73
C GLU A 6 -23.43 16.60 -13.38
N ALA A 7 -23.04 17.53 -12.50
CA ALA A 7 -22.88 17.26 -11.08
C ALA A 7 -24.27 17.29 -10.41
N GLY A 8 -25.03 16.20 -10.54
CA GLY A 8 -26.29 16.03 -9.81
C GLY A 8 -26.10 16.05 -8.28
N PRO A 9 -27.13 16.41 -7.50
CA PRO A 9 -27.02 16.53 -6.05
C PRO A 9 -26.78 15.14 -5.42
N ARG A 10 -25.62 14.95 -4.79
CA ARG A 10 -25.29 13.71 -4.10
C ARG A 10 -25.86 13.73 -2.69
N VAL A 11 -26.84 12.89 -2.43
CA VAL A 11 -27.32 12.60 -1.06
C VAL A 11 -26.22 11.80 -0.36
N LEU A 12 -25.58 12.40 0.64
CA LEU A 12 -24.64 11.71 1.53
C LEU A 12 -25.45 10.95 2.58
N VAL A 13 -25.65 9.65 2.37
CA VAL A 13 -26.25 8.77 3.39
C VAL A 13 -25.11 8.28 4.29
N PRO A 14 -25.05 8.71 5.56
CA PRO A 14 -24.01 8.24 6.47
C PRO A 14 -24.16 6.73 6.69
N GLY A 15 -23.15 5.94 6.29
CA GLY A 15 -23.11 4.50 6.54
C GLY A 15 -22.85 3.61 5.31
N LEU A 16 -23.03 4.12 4.09
CA LEU A 16 -22.59 3.44 2.87
C LEU A 16 -21.28 4.06 2.41
N ALA A 17 -20.19 3.30 2.47
CA ALA A 17 -18.94 3.69 1.84
C ALA A 17 -19.22 3.90 0.34
N ASN A 18 -19.26 5.17 -0.07
CA ASN A 18 -19.59 5.59 -1.44
C ASN A 18 -18.39 5.35 -2.36
N LEU A 19 -17.88 4.12 -2.38
CA LEU A 19 -16.82 3.71 -3.27
C LEU A 19 -17.42 3.28 -4.61
N PRO A 20 -16.84 3.71 -5.74
CA PRO A 20 -17.23 3.17 -7.03
C PRO A 20 -17.11 1.64 -7.00
N PRO A 21 -17.98 0.90 -7.71
CA PRO A 21 -17.79 -0.54 -7.88
C PRO A 21 -16.40 -0.80 -8.47
N GLY A 22 -15.64 -1.70 -7.83
CA GLY A 22 -14.24 -1.99 -8.18
C GLY A 22 -13.19 -1.19 -7.41
N VAL A 23 -13.58 -0.40 -6.40
CA VAL A 23 -12.63 0.31 -5.53
C VAL A 23 -12.67 -0.26 -4.11
N GLU A 24 -11.53 -0.71 -3.63
CA GLU A 24 -11.33 -1.18 -2.26
C GLU A 24 -10.45 -0.20 -1.49
N ARG A 25 -10.75 0.00 -0.20
CA ARG A 25 -9.96 0.88 0.69
C ARG A 25 -9.49 0.13 1.91
N TYR A 26 -8.17 0.06 2.05
CA TYR A 26 -7.50 -0.55 3.18
C TYR A 26 -6.92 0.54 4.07
N ARG A 27 -7.14 0.44 5.39
CA ARG A 27 -6.49 1.31 6.37
C ARG A 27 -5.34 0.55 7.01
N ILE A 28 -4.12 1.03 6.79
CA ILE A 28 -2.90 0.47 7.37
C ILE A 28 -2.51 1.35 8.54
N ARG A 29 -2.40 0.76 9.74
CA ARG A 29 -1.93 1.48 10.93
C ARG A 29 -0.40 1.60 10.88
N GLY A 30 0.15 2.64 11.52
CA GLY A 30 1.60 2.72 11.75
C GLY A 30 2.13 1.46 12.44
N GLY A 31 3.20 0.89 11.89
CA GLY A 31 3.80 -0.37 12.33
C GLY A 31 3.05 -1.62 11.88
N ALA A 32 2.13 -1.50 10.92
CA ALA A 32 1.43 -2.63 10.31
C ALA A 32 1.84 -2.82 8.84
N VAL A 33 1.55 -4.01 8.34
CA VAL A 33 1.80 -4.42 6.96
C VAL A 33 0.58 -5.19 6.43
N THR A 34 0.30 -5.05 5.15
CA THR A 34 -0.77 -5.79 4.46
C THR A 34 -0.26 -6.29 3.12
N ALA A 35 -0.85 -7.37 2.62
CA ALA A 35 -0.61 -7.88 1.28
C ALA A 35 -1.92 -7.82 0.47
N LEU A 36 -1.82 -7.46 -0.80
CA LEU A 36 -2.92 -7.35 -1.76
C LEU A 36 -2.52 -8.05 -3.06
N LEU A 37 -3.47 -8.73 -3.69
CA LEU A 37 -3.29 -9.27 -5.03
C LEU A 37 -3.77 -8.22 -6.03
N LEU A 38 -2.90 -7.84 -6.96
CA LEU A 38 -3.22 -6.91 -8.05
C LEU A 38 -3.13 -7.64 -9.38
N SER A 39 -4.08 -7.40 -10.26
CA SER A 39 -4.09 -7.88 -11.64
C SER A 39 -3.48 -6.83 -12.57
N ALA A 40 -3.02 -7.26 -13.75
CA ALA A 40 -2.53 -6.33 -14.77
C ALA A 40 -3.59 -5.26 -15.11
N GLY A 41 -3.24 -3.98 -14.97
CA GLY A 41 -4.11 -2.83 -15.18
C GLY A 41 -4.72 -2.25 -13.90
N ASP A 42 -4.60 -2.93 -12.76
CA ASP A 42 -5.08 -2.40 -11.48
C ASP A 42 -4.27 -1.17 -11.04
N THR A 43 -4.95 -0.21 -10.43
CA THR A 43 -4.33 1.00 -9.90
C THR A 43 -4.40 1.00 -8.38
N LEU A 44 -3.24 1.10 -7.75
CA LEU A 44 -3.08 1.26 -6.32
C LEU A 44 -2.85 2.73 -6.00
N GLU A 45 -3.70 3.29 -5.15
CA GLU A 45 -3.56 4.64 -4.62
C GLU A 45 -3.29 4.56 -3.12
N ILE A 46 -2.16 5.09 -2.69
CA ILE A 46 -1.79 5.22 -1.28
C ILE A 46 -1.88 6.69 -0.93
N ASN A 47 -2.71 7.02 0.05
CA ASN A 47 -2.86 8.38 0.55
C ASN A 47 -2.34 8.44 1.99
N ASP A 48 -1.47 9.40 2.27
CA ASP A 48 -1.05 9.76 3.62
C ASP A 48 -1.85 10.99 4.08
N PRO A 49 -3.00 10.80 4.77
CA PRO A 49 -3.84 11.92 5.17
C PRO A 49 -3.22 12.78 6.28
N GLU A 50 -2.31 12.21 7.08
CA GLU A 50 -1.70 12.89 8.24
C GLU A 50 -0.36 13.53 7.87
N GLY A 51 0.32 13.04 6.84
CA GLY A 51 1.64 13.49 6.46
C GLY A 51 2.73 12.85 7.33
N CYS A 52 3.97 12.96 6.89
CA CYS A 52 5.16 12.43 7.56
C CYS A 52 5.13 10.91 7.83
N GLN A 53 4.21 10.14 7.24
CA GLN A 53 4.15 8.70 7.46
C GLN A 53 4.79 7.96 6.28
N PRO A 54 6.04 7.47 6.42
CA PRO A 54 6.69 6.72 5.36
C PRO A 54 5.92 5.44 5.07
N VAL A 55 5.80 5.11 3.78
CA VAL A 55 5.23 3.86 3.30
C VAL A 55 6.24 3.13 2.41
N GLU A 56 6.27 1.81 2.54
CA GLU A 56 7.05 0.94 1.67
C GLU A 56 6.10 0.01 0.93
N VAL A 57 6.32 -0.14 -0.37
CA VAL A 57 5.49 -0.97 -1.25
C VAL A 57 6.39 -1.93 -2.03
N THR A 58 6.26 -3.22 -1.76
CA THR A 58 7.01 -4.26 -2.48
C THR A 58 6.06 -4.97 -3.44
N ALA A 59 6.48 -5.16 -4.68
CA ALA A 59 5.75 -5.97 -5.64
C ALA A 59 6.50 -7.27 -5.90
N PHE A 60 5.78 -8.38 -5.87
CA PHE A 60 6.29 -9.71 -6.15
C PHE A 60 5.65 -10.30 -7.38
N ASP A 61 6.45 -10.92 -8.24
CA ASP A 61 5.95 -11.74 -9.33
C ASP A 61 5.40 -13.09 -8.81
N ARG A 62 4.80 -13.88 -9.71
CA ARG A 62 4.32 -15.23 -9.38
C ARG A 62 5.43 -16.22 -9.02
N GLU A 63 6.69 -15.87 -9.27
CA GLU A 63 7.88 -16.66 -8.91
C GLU A 63 8.43 -16.24 -7.53
N GLY A 64 7.79 -15.27 -6.88
CA GLY A 64 8.16 -14.75 -5.57
C GLY A 64 9.36 -13.80 -5.58
N ARG A 65 9.74 -13.26 -6.74
CA ARG A 65 10.83 -12.27 -6.84
C ARG A 65 10.27 -10.86 -6.72
N SER A 66 10.94 -10.04 -5.90
CA SER A 66 10.56 -8.63 -5.78
C SER A 66 11.00 -7.85 -7.02
N ASP A 67 10.07 -7.19 -7.70
CA ASP A 67 10.38 -6.32 -8.82
C ASP A 67 9.49 -5.06 -8.78
N PRO A 68 10.05 -3.87 -8.45
CA PRO A 68 9.29 -2.62 -8.47
C PRO A 68 8.80 -2.25 -9.88
N GLY A 69 9.41 -2.81 -10.94
CA GLY A 69 8.99 -2.64 -12.32
C GLY A 69 7.58 -3.17 -12.58
N LEU A 70 7.11 -4.14 -11.78
CA LEU A 70 5.73 -4.65 -11.85
C LEU A 70 4.69 -3.58 -11.49
N LEU A 71 5.08 -2.55 -10.73
CA LEU A 71 4.25 -1.39 -10.41
C LEU A 71 4.60 -0.15 -11.24
N GLY A 72 5.39 -0.33 -12.31
CA GLY A 72 5.82 0.74 -13.20
C GLY A 72 6.94 1.63 -12.64
N VAL A 73 7.60 1.21 -11.55
CA VAL A 73 8.67 1.99 -10.91
C VAL A 73 10.03 1.33 -11.12
N GLN A 74 10.96 2.06 -11.73
CA GLN A 74 12.30 1.52 -12.03
C GLN A 74 13.27 1.58 -10.83
N ASN A 75 12.98 2.42 -9.83
CA ASN A 75 13.83 2.61 -8.66
C ASN A 75 13.15 2.03 -7.41
N GLY A 76 13.67 0.90 -6.92
CA GLY A 76 13.34 0.36 -5.59
C GLY A 76 14.51 0.49 -4.62
N ALA A 77 14.22 0.73 -3.35
CA ALA A 77 15.14 0.66 -2.24
C ALA A 77 14.91 -0.64 -1.44
N PRO A 78 15.82 -1.06 -0.55
CA PRO A 78 15.58 -2.22 0.31
C PRO A 78 14.29 -2.05 1.16
N ALA A 79 13.52 -3.12 1.31
CA ALA A 79 12.27 -3.15 2.10
C ALA A 79 12.53 -3.21 3.63
N ALA A 80 13.43 -2.35 4.14
CA ALA A 80 13.92 -2.43 5.51
C ALA A 80 12.82 -2.19 6.56
N GLY A 81 11.87 -1.31 6.27
CA GLY A 81 10.73 -1.02 7.12
C GLY A 81 9.75 -2.20 7.24
N ILE A 82 9.38 -2.79 6.11
CA ILE A 82 8.55 -4.01 6.06
C ILE A 82 9.25 -5.14 6.83
N VAL A 83 10.54 -5.38 6.56
CA VAL A 83 11.33 -6.40 7.27
C VAL A 83 11.34 -6.13 8.78
N GLY A 84 11.46 -4.86 9.20
CA GLY A 84 11.37 -4.46 10.61
C GLY A 84 10.00 -4.79 11.23
N ILE A 85 8.90 -4.50 10.54
CA ILE A 85 7.54 -4.81 10.98
C ILE A 85 7.33 -6.32 11.10
N LEU A 86 7.81 -7.09 10.11
CA LEU A 86 7.73 -8.55 10.10
C LEU A 86 8.48 -9.16 11.29
N HIS A 87 9.66 -8.66 11.61
CA HIS A 87 10.40 -9.07 12.81
C HIS A 87 9.72 -8.65 14.11
N GLY A 88 8.94 -7.55 14.11
CA GLY A 88 8.17 -7.09 15.26
C GLY A 88 7.04 -8.04 15.68
N GLY A 89 6.63 -8.99 14.82
CA GLY A 89 5.75 -10.09 15.19
C GLY A 89 4.29 -9.72 15.45
N GLY A 90 3.82 -8.57 14.95
CA GLY A 90 2.41 -8.19 14.99
C GLY A 90 1.50 -9.21 14.28
N GLU A 91 0.21 -9.22 14.59
CA GLU A 91 -0.75 -10.16 13.96
C GLU A 91 -0.80 -9.98 12.43
N ASP A 92 -0.86 -8.72 11.97
CA ASP A 92 -0.84 -8.35 10.55
C ASP A 92 0.48 -8.77 9.88
N ALA A 93 1.61 -8.53 10.57
CA ALA A 93 2.93 -8.98 10.16
C ALA A 93 3.04 -10.50 10.01
N ARG A 94 2.47 -11.25 10.96
CA ARG A 94 2.51 -12.70 10.94
C ARG A 94 1.67 -13.28 9.81
N ARG A 95 0.50 -12.69 9.52
CA ARG A 95 -0.32 -13.07 8.35
C ARG A 95 0.43 -12.85 7.04
N VAL A 96 1.09 -11.69 6.89
CA VAL A 96 1.87 -11.40 5.68
C VAL A 96 3.08 -12.32 5.59
N ALA A 97 3.79 -12.57 6.68
CA ALA A 97 4.91 -13.51 6.71
C ALA A 97 4.50 -14.93 6.30
N ASP A 98 3.34 -15.40 6.78
CA ASP A 98 2.78 -16.72 6.44
C ASP A 98 2.44 -16.79 4.94
N ALA A 99 1.73 -15.78 4.43
CA ALA A 99 1.38 -15.70 3.00
C ALA A 99 2.62 -15.64 2.09
N LEU A 100 3.68 -14.95 2.52
CA LEU A 100 4.97 -14.91 1.79
C LEU A 100 5.68 -16.27 1.86
N ALA A 101 5.66 -16.94 3.01
CA ALA A 101 6.24 -18.26 3.18
C ALA A 101 5.53 -19.33 2.34
N GLU A 102 4.19 -19.28 2.26
CA GLU A 102 3.40 -20.15 1.38
C GLU A 102 3.79 -20.00 -0.10
N GLN A 103 4.18 -18.79 -0.51
CA GLN A 103 4.63 -18.49 -1.87
C GLN A 103 6.15 -18.62 -2.05
N SER A 104 6.89 -19.08 -1.03
CA SER A 104 8.36 -19.18 -1.04
C SER A 104 9.07 -17.86 -1.39
N VAL A 105 8.48 -16.73 -0.97
CA VAL A 105 8.98 -15.38 -1.22
C VAL A 105 9.97 -14.96 -0.14
N ASP A 106 11.15 -14.48 -0.52
CA ASP A 106 12.12 -13.88 0.41
C ASP A 106 12.00 -12.35 0.43
N ILE A 107 11.46 -11.82 1.53
CA ILE A 107 11.31 -10.38 1.78
C ILE A 107 12.61 -9.70 2.23
N SER A 108 13.59 -10.45 2.74
CA SER A 108 14.81 -9.91 3.36
C SER A 108 15.70 -9.21 2.35
N ALA A 109 15.72 -9.70 1.11
CA ALA A 109 16.43 -9.11 -0.02
C ALA A 109 15.51 -8.32 -0.97
N ALA A 110 14.26 -8.08 -0.56
CA ALA A 110 13.26 -7.50 -1.45
C ALA A 110 13.46 -6.00 -1.65
N ARG A 111 13.08 -5.55 -2.85
CA ARG A 111 13.08 -4.13 -3.23
C ARG A 111 11.66 -3.56 -3.09
N ALA A 112 11.54 -2.54 -2.25
CA ALA A 112 10.34 -1.75 -2.06
C ALA A 112 10.46 -0.39 -2.74
N ILE A 113 9.32 0.12 -3.20
CA ILE A 113 9.10 1.51 -3.56
C ILE A 113 8.83 2.25 -2.24
N HIS A 114 9.67 3.23 -1.94
CA HIS A 114 9.49 4.08 -0.76
C HIS A 114 8.66 5.28 -1.18
N GLY A 115 7.52 5.47 -0.54
CA GLY A 115 6.66 6.64 -0.67
C GLY A 115 6.67 7.44 0.62
N PHE A 116 6.51 8.76 0.48
CA PHE A 116 6.42 9.72 1.60
C PHE A 116 7.69 9.78 2.46
N GLY A 117 8.23 10.99 2.61
CA GLY A 117 9.36 11.25 3.49
C GLY A 117 8.92 11.66 4.90
N PRO A 118 9.87 11.82 5.85
CA PRO A 118 9.58 12.41 7.17
C PRO A 118 9.08 13.86 7.08
N ASP A 119 9.25 14.53 5.94
CA ASP A 119 8.79 15.89 5.64
C ASP A 119 7.66 15.92 4.60
N SER A 120 6.98 14.79 4.33
CA SER A 120 5.87 14.78 3.36
C SER A 120 4.68 15.61 3.86
N PRO A 121 4.05 16.41 2.98
CA PRO A 121 2.85 17.15 3.31
C PRO A 121 1.66 16.21 3.57
N ALA A 122 0.77 16.64 4.45
CA ALA A 122 -0.51 15.96 4.66
C ALA A 122 -1.34 15.93 3.37
N GLY A 123 -1.93 14.76 3.07
CA GLY A 123 -2.70 14.50 1.86
C GLY A 123 -1.86 14.10 0.65
N GLU A 124 -0.54 13.89 0.80
CA GLU A 124 0.28 13.38 -0.30
C GLU A 124 -0.22 12.00 -0.73
N THR A 125 -0.22 11.77 -2.04
CA THR A 125 -0.79 10.57 -2.64
C THR A 125 0.21 9.96 -3.61
N LEU A 126 0.40 8.65 -3.52
CA LEU A 126 1.25 7.84 -4.40
C LEU A 126 0.35 6.92 -5.23
N GLY A 127 0.35 7.13 -6.55
CA GLY A 127 -0.33 6.26 -7.51
C GLY A 127 0.64 5.27 -8.14
N LEU A 128 0.30 4.00 -8.13
CA LEU A 128 1.06 2.91 -8.74
C LEU A 128 0.13 2.08 -9.63
N THR A 129 0.62 1.60 -10.76
CA THR A 129 -0.19 0.81 -11.69
C THR A 129 0.47 -0.53 -11.92
N ALA A 130 -0.27 -1.61 -11.65
CA ALA A 130 0.17 -2.97 -11.90
C ALA A 130 0.31 -3.20 -13.41
N GLN A 131 1.54 -3.49 -13.85
CA GLN A 131 1.85 -3.83 -15.23
C GLN A 131 1.59 -5.31 -15.54
N ALA A 132 1.49 -6.14 -14.49
CA ALA A 132 1.25 -7.57 -14.55
C ALA A 132 0.55 -8.03 -13.27
N ASP A 133 0.06 -9.27 -13.26
CA ASP A 133 -0.46 -9.89 -12.04
C ASP A 133 0.67 -10.05 -11.01
N LEU A 134 0.48 -9.45 -9.84
CA LEU A 134 1.51 -9.34 -8.81
C LEU A 134 0.92 -9.39 -7.40
N VAL A 135 1.76 -9.76 -6.44
CA VAL A 135 1.44 -9.62 -5.02
C VAL A 135 2.09 -8.36 -4.51
N CYS A 136 1.28 -7.42 -4.04
CA CYS A 136 1.71 -6.14 -3.51
C CYS A 136 1.71 -6.19 -1.97
N VAL A 137 2.86 -6.01 -1.35
CA VAL A 137 3.01 -5.89 0.10
C VAL A 137 3.25 -4.45 0.46
N ILE A 138 2.38 -3.88 1.29
CA ILE A 138 2.43 -2.48 1.70
C ILE A 138 2.67 -2.45 3.21
N GLY A 139 3.78 -1.83 3.63
CA GLY A 139 4.11 -1.61 5.02
C GLY A 139 4.18 -0.14 5.35
N ALA A 140 3.68 0.23 6.53
CA ALA A 140 3.85 1.57 7.08
C ALA A 140 4.86 1.51 8.24
N PRO A 141 6.19 1.66 7.98
CA PRO A 141 7.22 1.61 9.02
C PRO A 141 7.16 2.77 10.03
N GLY A 142 6.28 3.75 9.82
CA GLY A 142 5.97 4.76 10.82
C GLY A 142 5.69 4.11 12.18
N ALA A 143 6.24 4.69 13.25
CA ALA A 143 6.00 4.20 14.60
C ALA A 143 4.49 4.14 14.85
N LYS A 144 4.05 3.13 15.61
CA LYS A 144 2.66 3.01 16.03
C LYS A 144 2.30 4.25 16.85
N MET A 145 1.67 5.25 16.23
CA MET A 145 1.15 6.39 16.98
C MET A 145 0.04 5.85 17.89
N LEU A 146 0.34 5.81 19.19
CA LEU A 146 -0.67 5.67 20.22
C LEU A 146 -1.55 6.91 20.12
N ALA A 147 -2.77 6.76 19.63
CA ALA A 147 -3.79 7.80 19.73
C ALA A 147 -4.19 7.99 21.20
N HIS A 148 -3.34 8.61 22.02
CA HIS A 148 -3.72 9.04 23.38
C HIS A 148 -2.93 10.21 24.00
N GLU A 149 -2.32 11.13 23.24
CA GLU A 149 -1.83 12.39 23.87
C GLU A 149 -2.13 13.64 23.05
N GLN A 150 -3.39 14.08 23.03
CA GLN A 150 -3.81 15.48 23.18
C GLN A 150 -5.28 15.53 23.63
#